data_AF-A0A379GDQ3-F1
#
_entry.id   AF-A0A379GDQ3-F1
#
_cell.length_a   1.000
_cell.length_b   1.000
_cell.length_c   1.000
_cell.angle_alpha   90.00
_cell.angle_beta   90.00
_cell.angle_gamma   90.00
#
_symmetry.space_group_name_H-M   'P 1'
#
loop_
_entity.id
_entity.type
_entity.pdbx_description
1 polymer ?
#
loop_
_entity_poly.entity_id
_entity_poly.type
_entity_poly.pdbx_seq_one_letter_code
_entity_poly.pdbx_strand_id
1 'polypeptide(L)'
;MAHLLIVNADDFGLSRGQNYGIVECHRHGIVTSTTALVNAEGIEHAAQLCKELPHLGVGLHFTLTMGQPLSPIPSLTRNGVLGKMAMANGRARAVTFR
;
A
#
# COMPACT_ATOMS: atom_id res chain seq x y z
N MET A 1 -27.28 18.32 3.49
CA MET A 1 -26.34 17.26 3.94
C MET A 1 -25.07 17.39 3.13
N ALA A 2 -23.90 17.31 3.75
CA ALA A 2 -22.62 17.32 3.04
C ALA A 2 -22.29 15.91 2.53
N HIS A 3 -21.72 15.80 1.34
CA HIS A 3 -21.21 14.54 0.79
C HIS A 3 -19.76 14.34 1.24
N LEU A 4 -19.43 13.15 1.76
CA LEU A 4 -18.07 12.77 2.11
C LEU A 4 -17.37 12.14 0.90
N LEU A 5 -16.20 12.65 0.55
CA LEU A 5 -15.30 12.07 -0.46
C LEU A 5 -13.96 11.76 0.19
N ILE A 6 -13.49 10.52 0.03
CA ILE A 6 -12.14 10.11 0.41
C ILE A 6 -11.37 9.89 -0.89
N VAL A 7 -10.25 10.59 -1.04
CA VAL A 7 -9.33 10.40 -2.16
C VAL A 7 -8.11 9.66 -1.63
N ASN A 8 -8.05 8.36 -1.94
CA ASN A 8 -6.95 7.49 -1.53
C ASN A 8 -5.85 7.43 -2.60
N ALA A 9 -4.60 7.65 -2.22
CA ALA A 9 -3.45 7.33 -3.05
C ALA A 9 -2.89 5.95 -2.66
N ASP A 10 -2.72 5.06 -3.63
CA ASP A 10 -2.17 3.73 -3.39
C ASP A 10 -0.63 3.73 -3.37
N ASP A 11 -0.03 2.62 -2.95
CA ASP A 11 1.41 2.35 -3.02
C ASP A 11 2.35 3.21 -2.15
N PHE A 12 1.87 3.76 -1.05
CA PHE A 12 2.76 4.41 -0.09
C PHE A 12 3.72 3.39 0.52
N GLY A 13 5.00 3.74 0.65
CA GLY A 13 6.06 2.82 1.03
C GLY A 13 6.65 2.01 -0.13
N LEU A 14 6.16 2.14 -1.37
CA LEU A 14 6.76 1.45 -2.51
C LEU A 14 8.20 1.91 -2.78
N SER A 15 8.40 3.22 -2.88
CA SER A 15 9.69 3.86 -3.17
C SER A 15 9.71 5.27 -2.58
N ARG A 16 10.91 5.86 -2.44
CA ARG A 16 11.00 7.26 -1.98
C ARG A 16 10.29 8.22 -2.92
N GLY A 17 10.35 7.99 -4.24
CA GLY A 17 9.67 8.79 -5.25
C GLY A 17 8.15 8.72 -5.11
N GLN A 18 7.58 7.53 -4.96
CA GLN A 18 6.14 7.37 -4.68
C GLN A 18 5.74 8.08 -3.38
N ASN A 19 6.52 7.91 -2.31
CA ASN A 19 6.21 8.55 -1.03
C ASN A 19 6.16 10.07 -1.18
N TYR A 20 7.18 10.69 -1.78
CA TYR A 20 7.20 12.14 -1.98
C TYR A 20 6.04 12.60 -2.87
N GLY A 21 5.72 11.88 -3.94
CA GLY A 21 4.57 12.20 -4.78
C GLY A 21 3.25 12.20 -4.00
N ILE A 22 3.04 11.19 -3.16
CA ILE A 22 1.85 11.08 -2.31
C ILE A 22 1.81 12.22 -1.28
N VAL A 23 2.95 12.54 -0.65
CA VAL A 23 3.05 13.66 0.29
C VAL A 23 2.74 14.99 -0.39
N GLU A 24 3.27 15.23 -1.58
CA GLU A 24 2.98 16.44 -2.37
C GLU A 24 1.50 16.53 -2.74
N CYS A 25 0.89 15.43 -3.20
CA CYS A 25 -0.53 15.37 -3.51
C CYS A 25 -1.43 15.56 -2.28
N HIS A 26 -0.97 15.19 -1.08
CA HIS A 26 -1.69 15.44 0.16
C HIS A 26 -1.53 16.89 0.65
N ARG A 27 -0.32 17.45 0.58
CA ARG A 27 -0.04 18.83 1.03
C ARG A 27 -0.63 19.89 0.11
N HIS A 28 -0.59 19.64 -1.20
CA HIS A 28 -0.91 20.64 -2.23
C HIS A 28 -2.05 20.21 -3.16
N GLY A 29 -2.63 19.03 -2.96
CA GLY A 29 -3.69 18.47 -3.80
C GLY A 29 -4.91 18.04 -2.98
N ILE A 30 -5.62 17.04 -3.51
CA ILE A 30 -6.90 16.55 -2.96
C ILE A 30 -6.78 15.22 -2.23
N VAL A 31 -5.58 14.63 -2.11
CA VAL A 31 -5.40 13.33 -1.45
C VAL A 31 -5.69 13.47 0.03
N THR A 32 -6.63 12.68 0.53
CA THR A 32 -7.04 12.69 1.93
C THR A 32 -6.56 11.46 2.69
N SER A 33 -6.25 10.37 1.98
CA SER A 33 -5.71 9.15 2.58
C SER A 33 -4.73 8.43 1.65
N THR A 34 -4.01 7.48 2.20
CA THR A 34 -3.15 6.57 1.46
C THR A 34 -3.16 5.19 2.10
N THR A 35 -2.63 4.18 1.39
CA THR A 35 -2.45 2.84 1.93
C THR A 35 -1.01 2.40 1.75
N ALA A 36 -0.41 1.83 2.81
CA ALA A 36 1.01 1.51 2.86
C ALA A 36 1.31 0.04 2.51
N LEU A 37 2.26 -0.16 1.59
CA LEU A 37 2.91 -1.43 1.28
C LEU A 37 4.00 -1.72 2.32
N VAL A 38 3.63 -2.42 3.37
CA VAL A 38 4.50 -2.66 4.55
C VAL A 38 5.72 -3.55 4.28
N ASN A 39 5.72 -4.28 3.17
CA ASN A 39 6.82 -5.17 2.78
C ASN A 39 7.69 -4.60 1.65
N ALA A 40 7.48 -3.34 1.26
CA ALA A 40 8.23 -2.68 0.20
C ALA A 40 9.40 -1.85 0.75
N GLU A 41 10.39 -1.60 -0.10
CA GLU A 41 11.67 -0.97 0.27
C GLU A 41 11.51 0.44 0.86
N GLY A 42 10.51 1.19 0.41
CA GLY A 42 10.26 2.56 0.84
C GLY A 42 9.46 2.69 2.15
N ILE A 43 9.10 1.60 2.83
CA ILE A 43 8.17 1.65 3.97
C ILE A 43 8.69 2.50 5.12
N GLU A 44 9.98 2.43 5.45
CA GLU A 44 10.51 3.16 6.60
C GLU A 44 10.63 4.66 6.34
N HIS A 45 10.90 5.01 5.08
CA HIS A 45 10.81 6.39 4.64
C HIS A 45 9.37 6.92 4.70
N ALA A 46 8.38 6.10 4.33
CA ALA A 46 6.96 6.43 4.45
C ALA A 46 6.56 6.64 5.92
N ALA A 47 6.97 5.74 6.82
CA ALA A 47 6.69 5.84 8.24
C ALA A 47 7.29 7.10 8.89
N GLN A 48 8.47 7.54 8.44
CA GLN A 48 9.06 8.81 8.86
C GLN A 48 8.22 10.00 8.41
N LEU A 49 7.85 10.07 7.12
CA LEU A 49 7.04 11.15 6.58
C LEU A 49 5.65 11.24 7.23
N CYS A 50 5.03 10.12 7.58
CA CYS A 50 3.74 10.10 8.29
C CYS A 50 3.76 10.88 9.61
N LYS A 51 4.89 10.89 10.31
CA LYS A 51 5.01 11.64 11.58
C LYS A 51 4.83 13.14 11.38
N GLU A 52 5.09 13.64 10.17
CA GLU A 52 4.94 15.05 9.79
C GLU A 52 3.54 15.36 9.21
N LEU A 53 2.68 14.35 9.01
CA LEU A 53 1.41 14.46 8.30
C LEU A 53 0.25 13.90 9.15
N PRO A 54 -0.09 14.52 10.30
CA PRO A 54 -1.07 13.99 11.25
C PRO A 54 -2.51 13.91 10.69
N HIS A 55 -2.78 14.57 9.56
CA HIS A 55 -4.09 14.58 8.90
C HIS A 55 -4.18 13.65 7.69
N LEU A 56 -3.08 13.00 7.29
CA LEU A 56 -3.12 11.97 6.25
C LEU A 56 -3.66 10.68 6.86
N GLY A 57 -4.81 10.20 6.37
CA GLY A 57 -5.29 8.87 6.73
C GLY A 57 -4.36 7.81 6.13
N VAL A 58 -3.88 6.84 6.91
CA VAL A 58 -2.97 5.78 6.42
C VAL A 58 -3.56 4.40 6.73
N GLY A 59 -3.91 3.66 5.68
CA GLY A 59 -4.38 2.28 5.76
C GLY A 59 -3.32 1.26 5.34
N LEU A 60 -3.69 -0.02 5.32
CA LEU A 60 -2.84 -1.13 4.86
C LEU A 60 -3.09 -1.39 3.36
N HIS A 61 -2.03 -1.36 2.56
CA HIS A 61 -2.07 -1.85 1.18
C HIS A 61 -1.64 -3.34 1.17
N PHE A 62 -2.60 -4.23 1.36
CA PHE A 62 -2.33 -5.66 1.45
C PHE A 62 -1.91 -6.23 0.09
N THR A 63 -0.74 -6.85 0.00
CA THR A 63 -0.21 -7.42 -1.25
C THR A 63 0.14 -8.90 -1.11
N LEU A 64 -0.19 -9.68 -2.16
CA LEU A 64 0.22 -11.07 -2.36
C LEU A 64 0.97 -11.27 -3.68
N THR A 65 1.31 -10.18 -4.36
CA THR A 65 1.78 -10.21 -5.74
C THR A 65 3.16 -9.57 -5.92
N MET A 66 3.71 -8.98 -4.87
CA MET A 66 4.96 -8.24 -4.91
C MET A 66 5.73 -8.29 -3.59
N GLY A 67 7.06 -8.31 -3.68
CA GLY A 67 7.98 -8.23 -2.55
C GLY A 67 8.21 -9.56 -1.85
N GLN A 68 9.02 -9.55 -0.80
CA GLN A 68 9.13 -10.67 0.12
C GLN A 68 8.01 -10.60 1.15
N PRO A 69 7.49 -11.74 1.63
CA PRO A 69 6.53 -11.70 2.72
C PRO A 69 7.22 -11.36 4.05
N LEU A 70 6.46 -10.78 4.98
CA LEU A 70 6.96 -10.46 6.33
C LEU A 70 7.11 -11.69 7.24
N SER A 71 6.53 -12.82 6.85
CA SER A 71 6.66 -14.11 7.52
C SER A 71 6.67 -15.25 6.49
N PRO A 72 7.19 -16.44 6.82
CA PRO A 72 7.20 -17.56 5.89
C PRO A 72 5.78 -17.96 5.44
N ILE A 73 5.52 -17.87 4.13
CA ILE A 73 4.27 -18.31 3.49
C ILE A 73 4.55 -19.13 2.22
N PRO A 74 5.02 -20.39 2.35
CA PRO A 74 5.49 -21.19 1.22
C PRO A 74 4.41 -21.46 0.15
N SER A 75 3.13 -21.46 0.53
CA SER A 75 2.01 -21.69 -0.39
C SER A 75 1.76 -20.53 -1.37
N LEU A 76 2.28 -19.34 -1.09
CA LEU A 76 2.05 -18.11 -1.86
C LEU A 76 3.33 -17.51 -2.45
N THR A 77 4.48 -18.15 -2.26
CA THR A 77 5.78 -17.65 -2.73
C THR A 77 6.44 -18.61 -3.70
N ARG A 78 7.27 -18.06 -4.59
CA ARG A 78 8.21 -18.83 -5.41
C ARG A 78 9.60 -18.30 -5.11
N ASN A 79 10.51 -19.17 -4.68
CA ASN A 79 11.85 -18.79 -4.22
C ASN A 79 11.82 -17.71 -3.12
N GLY A 80 10.83 -17.77 -2.23
CA GLY A 80 10.67 -16.81 -1.13
C GLY A 80 10.09 -15.45 -1.52
N VAL A 81 9.65 -15.27 -2.77
CA VAL A 81 9.11 -14.00 -3.28
C VAL A 81 7.64 -14.15 -3.65
N LEU A 82 6.82 -13.14 -3.31
CA LEU A 82 5.43 -13.02 -3.75
C LEU A 82 5.38 -12.69 -5.24
N GLY A 83 4.36 -13.21 -5.95
CA GLY A 83 4.27 -12.98 -7.38
C GLY A 83 2.88 -13.22 -7.94
N LYS A 84 2.64 -12.71 -9.15
CA LYS A 84 1.35 -12.83 -9.86
C LYS A 84 0.90 -14.28 -10.09
N MET A 85 1.79 -15.26 -9.92
CA MET A 85 1.45 -16.68 -9.97
C MET A 85 0.38 -17.08 -8.94
N ALA A 86 0.35 -16.43 -7.76
CA ALA A 86 -0.74 -16.63 -6.79
C ALA A 86 -2.12 -16.32 -7.38
N MET A 87 -2.19 -15.42 -8.36
CA MET A 87 -3.41 -15.06 -9.08
C MET A 87 -3.71 -15.97 -10.28
N ALA A 88 -2.68 -16.60 -10.87
CA ALA A 88 -2.78 -17.38 -12.10
C ALA A 88 -3.60 -18.68 -11.96
N ASN A 89 -3.71 -19.23 -10.75
CA ASN A 89 -4.43 -20.49 -10.50
C ASN A 89 -5.96 -20.32 -10.33
N GLY A 90 -6.53 -19.13 -10.60
CA GLY A 90 -7.97 -18.87 -10.58
C GLY A 90 -8.68 -19.04 -9.22
N ARG A 91 -7.92 -19.34 -8.15
CA ARG A 91 -8.43 -19.51 -6.78
C ARG A 91 -8.41 -18.21 -5.98
N ALA A 92 -7.63 -17.22 -6.40
CA ALA A 92 -7.65 -15.88 -5.83
C ALA A 92 -8.89 -15.15 -6.33
N ARG A 93 -9.98 -15.21 -5.55
CA ARG A 93 -11.13 -14.32 -5.73
C ARG A 93 -10.86 -13.06 -4.92
N ALA A 94 -11.11 -11.90 -5.49
CA ALA A 94 -11.13 -10.66 -4.72
C ALA A 94 -12.19 -10.81 -3.63
N VAL A 95 -11.76 -10.96 -2.38
CA VAL A 95 -12.67 -10.91 -1.24
C VAL A 95 -12.98 -9.43 -1.04
N THR A 96 -14.09 -8.98 -1.61
CA THR A 96 -14.60 -7.63 -1.35
C THR A 96 -15.27 -7.69 0.01
N PHE A 97 -14.63 -7.14 1.05
CA PHE A 97 -15.32 -6.87 2.30
C PHE A 97 -16.35 -5.77 2.00
N ARG A 98 -17.63 -6.10 2.10
CA ARG A 98 -18.73 -5.13 2.05
C ARG A 98 -18.99 -4.58 3.43
#